data_AF-A0A7W8SS10-F1
#
_entry.id   AF-A0A7W8SS10-F1
#
_cell.length_a   1.000
_cell.length_b   1.000
_cell.length_c   1.000
_cell.angle_alpha   90.00
_cell.angle_beta   90.00
_cell.angle_gamma   90.00
#
_symmetry.space_group_name_H-M   'P 1'
#
loop_
_entity.id
_entity.type
_entity.pdbx_description
1 polymer ?
#
loop_
_entity_poly.entity_id
_entity_poly.type
_entity_poly.pdbx_seq_one_letter_code
_entity_poly.pdbx_strand_id
1 'polypeptide(L)'
;MTDTPFPSTDTNAEFLGPDDSVHEERLWRDNGWTARIIKNEDDEGWAVEMIKDGEAEPALVGPWTMGRNKKDPKPLDVSAFNTLVKTAAEVLRRHEQQLRAQLHKTVRVPSADGNDELDITLDIVPDEDEPYALLSALDLFGEQIAQVQVAPTFKLSKASATAWVANEFRRPG
;
A
#
# COMPACT_ATOMS: atom_id res chain seq x y z
N MET A 1 -41.82 -43.33 -31.91
CA MET A 1 -42.37 -41.97 -32.02
C MET A 1 -42.97 -41.59 -30.68
N THR A 2 -42.25 -40.79 -29.90
CA THR A 2 -42.74 -39.63 -29.13
C THR A 2 -41.49 -38.98 -28.57
N ASP A 3 -41.01 -38.00 -29.33
CA ASP A 3 -39.94 -37.07 -28.98
C ASP A 3 -40.44 -36.23 -27.79
N THR A 4 -39.74 -36.29 -26.65
CA THR A 4 -40.06 -35.46 -25.47
C THR A 4 -39.07 -34.31 -25.47
N PRO A 5 -39.50 -33.04 -25.62
CA PRO A 5 -38.57 -31.93 -25.60
C PRO A 5 -38.11 -31.71 -24.16
N PHE A 6 -36.79 -31.71 -23.97
CA PHE A 6 -36.15 -31.26 -22.75
C PHE A 6 -36.41 -29.76 -22.57
N PRO A 7 -36.78 -29.27 -21.37
CA PRO A 7 -36.72 -27.85 -21.10
C PRO A 7 -35.25 -27.44 -21.01
N SER A 8 -34.76 -26.73 -22.02
CA SER A 8 -33.52 -25.96 -21.92
C SER A 8 -33.73 -24.88 -20.87
N THR A 9 -33.29 -25.12 -19.64
CA THR A 9 -32.97 -24.05 -18.72
C THR A 9 -31.73 -23.33 -19.27
N ASP A 10 -31.98 -22.34 -20.13
CA ASP A 10 -31.13 -21.16 -20.21
C ASP A 10 -31.15 -20.47 -18.85
N THR A 11 -30.48 -21.07 -17.86
CA THR A 11 -29.96 -20.29 -16.75
C THR A 11 -28.79 -19.54 -17.33
N ASN A 12 -29.11 -18.37 -17.90
CA ASN A 12 -28.20 -17.24 -17.90
C ASN A 12 -27.62 -17.18 -16.49
N ALA A 13 -26.41 -17.73 -16.32
CA ALA A 13 -25.57 -17.42 -15.21
C ALA A 13 -25.28 -15.93 -15.35
N GLU A 14 -26.12 -15.12 -14.72
CA GLU A 14 -25.82 -13.74 -14.42
C GLU A 14 -24.52 -13.79 -13.59
N PHE A 15 -23.39 -13.64 -14.29
CA PHE A 15 -22.19 -13.06 -13.73
C PHE A 15 -22.59 -11.65 -13.26
N LEU A 16 -23.23 -11.57 -12.09
CA LEU A 16 -23.38 -10.33 -11.36
C LEU A 16 -21.96 -9.89 -10.99
N GLY A 17 -21.42 -8.97 -11.79
CA GLY A 17 -20.15 -8.32 -11.52
C GLY A 17 -20.22 -7.57 -10.17
N PRO A 18 -19.06 -7.24 -9.57
CA PRO A 18 -19.00 -6.53 -8.30
C PRO A 18 -19.35 -5.04 -8.49
N ASP A 19 -20.64 -4.73 -8.65
CA ASP A 19 -21.14 -3.35 -8.79
C ASP A 19 -22.47 -3.15 -8.01
N ASP A 20 -22.58 -3.77 -6.83
CA ASP A 20 -23.65 -3.43 -5.88
C ASP A 20 -23.28 -2.12 -5.18
N SER A 21 -23.60 -1.01 -5.86
CA SER A 21 -23.56 0.32 -5.26
C SER A 21 -24.63 0.42 -4.16
N VAL A 22 -24.18 0.62 -2.91
CA VAL A 22 -25.04 0.73 -1.73
C VAL A 22 -24.94 2.16 -1.21
N HIS A 23 -26.09 2.80 -0.95
CA HIS A 23 -26.16 4.18 -0.46
C HIS A 23 -27.15 4.30 0.70
N GLU A 24 -26.74 3.87 1.88
CA GLU A 24 -27.53 3.94 3.12
C GLU A 24 -26.98 5.03 4.05
N GLU A 25 -27.75 5.47 5.05
CA GLU A 25 -27.32 6.54 5.96
C GLU A 25 -26.00 6.26 6.70
N ARG A 26 -25.67 4.97 6.91
CA ARG A 26 -24.49 4.50 7.66
C ARG A 26 -23.55 3.59 6.87
N LEU A 27 -23.93 3.19 5.67
CA LEU A 27 -23.17 2.26 4.84
C LEU A 27 -23.22 2.73 3.39
N TRP A 28 -22.06 3.09 2.85
CA TRP A 28 -21.91 3.37 1.42
C TRP A 28 -20.93 2.38 0.82
N ARG A 29 -21.26 1.83 -0.34
CA ARG A 29 -20.35 1.04 -1.15
C ARG A 29 -20.42 1.58 -2.57
N ASP A 30 -19.31 2.07 -3.09
CA ASP A 30 -19.23 2.59 -4.45
C ASP A 30 -17.75 2.72 -4.88
N ASN A 31 -17.47 2.67 -6.18
CA ASN A 31 -16.15 2.87 -6.77
C ASN A 31 -15.01 2.01 -6.14
N GLY A 32 -15.31 0.79 -5.70
CA GLY A 32 -14.32 -0.08 -5.07
C GLY A 32 -14.01 0.27 -3.61
N TRP A 33 -14.87 1.08 -2.96
CA TRP A 33 -14.73 1.51 -1.58
C TRP A 33 -16.01 1.27 -0.80
N THR A 34 -15.86 0.79 0.43
CA THR A 34 -16.93 0.65 1.42
C THR A 34 -16.66 1.60 2.58
N ALA A 35 -17.59 2.53 2.84
CA ALA A 35 -17.61 3.41 3.99
C ALA A 35 -18.66 2.94 5.01
N ARG A 36 -18.26 2.75 6.26
CA ARG A 36 -19.16 2.33 7.36
C ARG A 36 -19.08 3.30 8.51
N ILE A 37 -20.22 3.75 8.99
CA ILE A 37 -20.29 4.55 10.22
C ILE A 37 -20.53 3.61 11.39
N ILE A 38 -19.53 3.50 12.25
CA ILE A 38 -19.53 2.66 13.45
C ILE A 38 -19.52 3.52 14.70
N LYS A 39 -19.88 2.93 15.84
CA LYS A 39 -19.68 3.59 17.12
C LYS A 39 -18.19 3.58 17.45
N ASN A 40 -17.62 4.71 17.87
CA ASN A 40 -16.22 4.76 18.26
C ASN A 40 -16.04 3.98 19.57
N GLU A 41 -15.07 3.06 19.62
CA GLU A 41 -14.75 2.30 20.83
C GLU A 41 -13.91 3.11 21.83
N ASP A 42 -13.15 4.10 21.33
CA ASP A 42 -12.20 4.88 22.12
C ASP A 42 -12.75 6.22 22.64
N ASP A 43 -13.89 6.71 22.11
CA ASP A 43 -14.50 8.00 22.47
C ASP A 43 -16.04 7.97 22.54
N GLU A 44 -16.64 8.96 23.21
CA GLU A 44 -18.08 9.26 23.11
C GLU A 44 -18.43 9.84 21.72
N GLY A 45 -18.54 8.97 20.71
CA GLY A 45 -18.86 9.40 19.35
C GLY A 45 -19.06 8.30 18.32
N TRP A 46 -19.05 8.72 17.06
CA TRP A 46 -19.09 7.84 15.90
C TRP A 46 -17.73 7.90 15.20
N ALA A 47 -17.37 6.84 14.51
CA ALA A 47 -16.23 6.77 13.62
C ALA A 47 -16.70 6.34 12.24
N VAL A 48 -15.92 6.69 11.23
CA VAL A 48 -16.10 6.19 9.86
C VAL A 48 -14.91 5.33 9.50
N GLU A 49 -15.20 4.11 9.05
CA GLU A 49 -14.24 3.17 8.51
C GLU A 49 -14.32 3.20 6.99
N MET A 50 -13.18 3.35 6.34
CA MET A 50 -13.03 3.26 4.90
C MET A 50 -12.25 2.01 4.55
N ILE A 51 -12.91 1.08 3.88
CA ILE A 51 -12.35 -0.20 3.46
C ILE A 51 -12.29 -0.19 1.93
N LYS A 52 -11.15 -0.57 1.37
CA LYS A 52 -11.02 -0.77 -0.07
C LYS A 52 -11.48 -2.20 -0.39
N ASP A 53 -12.26 -2.37 -1.45
CA ASP A 53 -12.80 -3.67 -1.80
C ASP A 53 -11.67 -4.67 -2.09
N GLY A 54 -11.74 -5.84 -1.47
CA GLY A 54 -10.69 -6.87 -1.51
C GLY A 54 -9.69 -6.81 -0.34
N GLU A 55 -9.67 -5.73 0.44
CA GLU A 55 -8.87 -5.64 1.66
C GLU A 55 -9.67 -6.14 2.87
N ALA A 56 -9.01 -6.87 3.78
CA ALA A 56 -9.61 -7.31 5.03
C ALA A 56 -9.67 -6.18 6.08
N GLU A 57 -8.70 -5.27 6.03
CA GLU A 57 -8.51 -4.19 7.00
C GLU A 57 -8.96 -2.83 6.44
N PRO A 58 -9.49 -1.92 7.28
CA PRO A 58 -9.81 -0.57 6.86
C PRO A 58 -8.54 0.23 6.55
N ALA A 59 -8.53 0.88 5.40
CA ALA A 59 -7.46 1.79 5.00
C ALA A 59 -7.40 3.07 5.86
N LEU A 60 -8.54 3.47 6.42
CA LEU A 60 -8.66 4.65 7.28
C LEU A 60 -9.82 4.43 8.26
N VAL A 61 -9.58 4.67 9.54
CA VAL A 61 -10.61 4.84 10.56
C VAL A 61 -10.45 6.23 11.15
N GLY A 62 -11.51 7.02 11.15
CA GLY A 62 -11.46 8.40 11.61
C GLY A 62 -12.72 8.83 12.36
N PRO A 63 -12.63 9.88 13.20
CA PRO A 63 -13.78 10.38 13.92
C PRO A 63 -14.86 10.87 12.94
N TRP A 64 -16.11 10.53 13.23
CA TRP A 64 -17.27 10.92 12.46
C TRP A 64 -18.19 11.85 13.25
N THR A 65 -18.80 12.80 12.55
CA THR A 65 -19.61 13.84 13.18
C THR A 65 -20.94 13.29 13.67
N MET A 66 -21.30 13.59 14.92
CA MET A 66 -22.65 13.36 15.44
C MET A 66 -23.65 14.26 14.69
N GLY A 67 -24.77 13.66 14.29
CA GLY A 67 -25.88 14.31 13.60
C GLY A 67 -26.60 15.32 14.48
N ARG A 68 -27.57 16.02 13.88
CA ARG A 68 -28.27 17.16 14.51
C ARG A 68 -28.95 16.81 15.84
N ASN A 69 -29.37 15.56 16.03
CA ASN A 69 -30.01 15.09 17.25
C ASN A 69 -29.02 14.73 18.38
N LYS A 70 -27.71 14.96 18.17
CA LYS A 70 -26.60 14.69 19.11
C LYS A 70 -26.52 13.25 19.61
N LYS A 71 -27.16 12.30 18.91
CA LYS A 71 -27.22 10.88 19.27
C LYS A 71 -26.87 10.00 18.09
N ASP A 72 -27.53 10.23 16.96
CA ASP A 72 -27.28 9.50 15.72
C ASP A 72 -26.13 10.16 14.95
N PRO A 73 -25.38 9.40 14.13
CA PRO A 73 -24.33 9.99 13.31
C PRO A 73 -24.95 10.87 12.24
N LYS A 74 -24.16 11.83 11.73
CA LYS A 74 -24.54 12.54 10.51
C LYS A 74 -24.67 11.50 9.39
N PRO A 75 -25.78 11.47 8.62
CA PRO A 75 -25.91 10.56 7.49
C PRO A 75 -24.76 10.78 6.49
N LEU A 76 -24.27 9.68 5.94
CA LEU A 76 -23.26 9.73 4.90
C LEU A 76 -23.89 10.26 3.60
N ASP A 77 -23.26 11.27 3.01
CA ASP A 77 -23.68 11.90 1.76
C ASP A 77 -22.60 11.74 0.68
N VAL A 78 -22.97 11.95 -0.59
CA VAL A 78 -22.07 11.79 -1.74
C VAL A 78 -20.78 12.60 -1.60
N SER A 79 -20.88 13.84 -1.09
CA SER A 79 -19.73 14.73 -0.96
C SER A 79 -18.75 14.23 0.10
N ALA A 80 -19.30 13.78 1.23
CA ALA A 80 -18.54 13.25 2.34
C ALA A 80 -17.88 11.91 1.98
N PHE A 81 -18.62 11.00 1.33
CA PHE A 81 -18.08 9.75 0.79
C PHE A 81 -16.90 10.00 -0.15
N ASN A 82 -17.07 10.85 -1.17
CA ASN A 82 -15.99 11.17 -2.12
C ASN A 82 -14.75 11.79 -1.45
N THR A 83 -14.94 12.56 -0.38
CA THR A 83 -13.83 13.11 0.39
C THR A 83 -13.08 12.01 1.14
N LEU A 84 -13.81 11.12 1.81
CA LEU A 84 -13.23 9.99 2.53
C LEU A 84 -12.49 9.03 1.60
N VAL A 85 -13.03 8.74 0.41
CA VAL A 85 -12.37 7.93 -0.61
C VAL A 85 -11.02 8.52 -0.99
N LYS A 86 -10.96 9.84 -1.25
CA LYS A 86 -9.69 10.53 -1.56
C LYS A 86 -8.69 10.44 -0.42
N THR A 87 -9.13 10.66 0.82
CA THR A 87 -8.25 10.58 1.99
C THR A 87 -7.75 9.16 2.23
N ALA A 88 -8.62 8.16 2.18
CA ALA A 88 -8.26 6.76 2.38
C ALA A 88 -7.31 6.26 1.29
N ALA A 89 -7.56 6.61 0.02
CA ALA A 89 -6.67 6.30 -1.09
C ALA A 89 -5.28 6.94 -0.90
N GLU A 90 -5.22 8.16 -0.39
CA GLU A 90 -3.96 8.84 -0.07
C GLU A 90 -3.21 8.16 1.07
N VAL A 91 -3.92 7.68 2.11
CA VAL A 91 -3.32 6.93 3.22
C VAL A 91 -2.67 5.65 2.72
N LEU A 92 -3.38 4.86 1.88
CA LEU A 92 -2.81 3.64 1.29
C LEU A 92 -1.58 3.98 0.44
N ARG A 93 -1.69 4.98 -0.45
CA ARG A 93 -0.57 5.41 -1.30
C ARG A 93 0.63 5.83 -0.46
N ARG A 94 0.41 6.58 0.62
CA ARG A 94 1.48 7.03 1.54
C ARG A 94 2.08 5.85 2.31
N HIS A 95 1.25 4.91 2.77
CA HIS A 95 1.72 3.71 3.46
C HIS A 95 2.59 2.85 2.55
N GLU A 96 2.17 2.62 1.31
CA GLU A 96 2.96 1.93 0.29
C GLU A 96 4.26 2.66 -0.02
N GLN A 97 4.23 3.98 -0.15
CA GLN A 97 5.45 4.78 -0.35
C GLN A 97 6.39 4.70 0.85
N GLN A 98 5.86 4.71 2.08
CA GLN A 98 6.65 4.55 3.29
C GLN A 98 7.27 3.16 3.37
N LEU A 99 6.54 2.11 2.99
CA LEU A 99 7.05 0.75 2.92
C LEU A 99 8.14 0.65 1.85
N ARG A 100 7.92 1.21 0.66
CA ARG A 100 8.94 1.28 -0.40
C ARG A 100 10.18 2.04 0.02
N ALA A 101 10.05 3.17 0.71
CA ALA A 101 11.20 3.93 1.20
C ALA A 101 11.96 3.22 2.34
N GLN A 102 11.29 2.33 3.08
CA GLN A 102 11.92 1.47 4.08
C GLN A 102 12.66 0.31 3.42
N LEU A 103 12.06 -0.31 2.40
CA LEU A 103 12.63 -1.44 1.68
C LEU A 103 13.68 -1.03 0.65
N HIS A 104 13.62 0.18 0.10
CA HIS A 104 14.51 0.67 -0.94
C HIS A 104 15.13 2.00 -0.52
N LYS A 105 16.45 2.03 -0.39
CA LYS A 105 17.19 3.24 -0.02
C LYS A 105 18.32 3.48 -1.01
N THR A 106 18.48 4.72 -1.45
CA THR A 106 19.55 5.11 -2.38
C THR A 106 20.39 6.24 -1.81
N VAL A 107 21.71 6.15 -1.97
CA VAL A 107 22.67 7.19 -1.59
C VAL A 107 23.70 7.35 -2.70
N ARG A 108 23.95 8.60 -3.10
CA ARG A 108 24.98 8.92 -4.07
C ARG A 108 26.32 9.21 -3.41
N VAL A 109 27.39 8.58 -3.89
CA VAL A 109 28.77 8.76 -3.42
C VAL A 109 29.74 8.86 -4.59
N PRO A 110 30.89 9.53 -4.45
CA PRO A 110 31.93 9.46 -5.47
C PRO A 110 32.49 8.03 -5.59
N SER A 111 32.92 7.67 -6.80
CA SER A 111 33.72 6.47 -7.06
C SER A 111 35.06 6.53 -6.33
N ALA A 112 35.75 5.39 -6.20
CA ALA A 112 37.03 5.29 -5.51
C ALA A 112 38.09 6.25 -6.07
N ASP A 113 38.07 6.48 -7.39
CA ASP A 113 38.99 7.38 -8.09
C ASP A 113 38.53 8.85 -8.06
N GLY A 114 37.35 9.13 -7.48
CA GLY A 114 36.77 10.47 -7.35
C GLY A 114 36.30 11.11 -8.65
N ASN A 115 36.41 10.40 -9.78
CA ASN A 115 36.16 10.95 -11.11
C ASN A 115 34.67 10.90 -11.52
N ASP A 116 33.92 9.95 -10.97
CA ASP A 116 32.50 9.70 -11.28
C ASP A 116 31.66 9.58 -10.00
N GLU A 117 30.33 9.69 -10.11
CA GLU A 117 29.40 9.39 -9.01
C GLU A 117 28.78 8.01 -9.20
N LEU A 118 28.58 7.32 -8.07
CA LEU A 118 27.92 6.02 -7.99
C LEU A 118 26.63 6.16 -7.18
N ASP A 119 25.56 5.56 -7.68
CA ASP A 119 24.30 5.39 -6.95
C ASP A 119 24.34 4.06 -6.21
N ILE A 120 24.38 4.13 -4.88
CA ILE A 120 24.39 2.96 -4.00
C ILE A 120 22.98 2.70 -3.52
N THR A 121 22.41 1.55 -3.90
CA THR A 121 21.06 1.13 -3.49
C THR A 121 21.14 0.05 -2.42
N LEU A 122 20.20 0.09 -1.48
CA LEU A 122 19.94 -0.96 -0.50
C LEU A 122 18.49 -1.38 -0.65
N ASP A 123 18.29 -2.63 -1.06
CA ASP A 123 17.00 -3.23 -1.36
C ASP A 123 16.74 -4.39 -0.40
N ILE A 124 15.86 -4.20 0.58
CA ILE A 124 15.46 -5.21 1.56
C ILE A 124 14.42 -6.14 0.93
N VAL A 125 14.70 -7.43 0.96
CA VAL A 125 13.79 -8.50 0.55
C VAL A 125 13.12 -9.06 1.81
N PRO A 126 11.82 -8.80 2.00
CA PRO A 126 11.04 -9.38 3.08
C PRO A 126 10.72 -10.85 2.72
N ASP A 127 11.62 -11.75 3.07
CA ASP A 127 11.39 -13.20 3.04
C ASP A 127 10.84 -13.67 4.40
N GLU A 128 9.90 -14.61 4.41
CA GLU A 128 9.24 -15.08 5.63
C GLU A 128 10.17 -15.91 6.54
N ASP A 129 11.17 -16.56 5.96
CA ASP A 129 12.10 -17.44 6.67
C ASP A 129 13.48 -16.78 6.88
N GLU A 130 14.00 -16.09 5.86
CA GLU A 130 15.35 -15.49 5.89
C GLU A 130 15.40 -14.10 5.22
N PRO A 131 14.96 -13.03 5.90
CA PRO A 131 15.01 -11.68 5.35
C PRO A 131 16.45 -11.22 5.11
N TYR A 132 16.71 -10.64 3.94
CA TYR A 132 18.02 -10.12 3.56
C TYR A 132 17.91 -8.78 2.84
N ALA A 133 19.04 -8.10 2.62
CA ALA A 133 19.09 -6.93 1.76
C ALA A 133 20.20 -7.04 0.71
N LEU A 134 19.98 -6.45 -0.44
CA LEU A 134 20.95 -6.35 -1.52
C LEU A 134 21.51 -4.93 -1.53
N LEU A 135 22.83 -4.82 -1.38
CA LEU A 135 23.56 -3.57 -1.54
C LEU A 135 24.16 -3.57 -2.94
N SER A 136 23.69 -2.68 -3.82
CA SER A 136 24.13 -2.58 -5.21
C SER A 136 24.79 -1.24 -5.48
N ALA A 137 25.80 -1.23 -6.36
CA ALA A 137 26.44 -0.02 -6.87
C ALA A 137 26.13 0.13 -8.35
N LEU A 138 25.55 1.26 -8.71
CA LEU A 138 25.17 1.63 -10.08
C LEU A 138 26.03 2.81 -10.53
N ASP A 139 26.48 2.80 -11.78
CA ASP A 139 27.19 3.92 -12.40
C ASP A 139 26.22 5.03 -12.84
N LEU A 140 26.76 6.09 -13.47
CA LEU A 140 26.00 7.22 -14.01
C LEU A 140 24.99 6.83 -15.11
N PHE A 141 25.19 5.68 -15.77
CA PHE A 141 24.31 5.14 -16.80
C PHE A 141 23.29 4.15 -16.21
N GLY A 142 23.34 3.88 -14.91
CA GLY A 142 22.50 2.90 -14.22
C GLY A 142 22.98 1.45 -14.41
N GLU A 143 24.22 1.24 -14.87
CA GLU A 143 24.82 -0.08 -14.99
C GLU A 143 25.30 -0.57 -13.61
N GLN A 144 24.93 -1.81 -13.25
CA GLN A 144 25.34 -2.41 -11.99
C GLN A 144 26.81 -2.83 -12.05
N ILE A 145 27.66 -2.14 -11.29
CA ILE A 145 29.09 -2.44 -11.18
C ILE A 145 29.33 -3.54 -10.14
N ALA A 146 28.56 -3.53 -9.04
CA ALA A 146 28.71 -4.49 -7.96
C ALA A 146 27.40 -4.73 -7.22
N GLN A 147 27.25 -5.91 -6.62
CA GLN A 147 26.15 -6.25 -5.74
C GLN A 147 26.62 -7.24 -4.67
N VAL A 148 26.21 -7.02 -3.43
CA VAL A 148 26.47 -7.94 -2.30
C VAL A 148 25.24 -8.07 -1.41
N GLN A 149 25.05 -9.26 -0.84
CA GLN A 149 24.01 -9.49 0.17
C GLN A 149 24.49 -9.02 1.55
N VAL A 150 23.68 -8.22 2.22
CA VAL A 150 23.91 -7.70 3.58
C VAL A 150 22.73 -8.06 4.48
N ALA A 151 22.92 -7.87 5.79
CA ALA A 151 21.82 -8.03 6.74
C ALA A 151 20.69 -7.03 6.41
N PRO A 152 19.40 -7.40 6.61
CA PRO A 152 18.27 -6.50 6.36
C PRO A 152 18.29 -5.25 7.25
N THR A 153 19.02 -5.32 8.37
CA THR A 153 19.23 -4.20 9.31
C THR A 153 20.40 -3.30 8.95
N PHE A 154 21.09 -3.54 7.81
CA PHE A 154 22.21 -2.74 7.36
C PHE A 154 21.81 -1.28 7.16
N LYS A 155 22.52 -0.36 7.81
CA LYS A 155 22.25 1.07 7.70
C LYS A 155 23.03 1.67 6.53
N LEU A 156 22.37 1.81 5.38
CA LEU A 156 22.93 2.58 4.26
C LEU A 156 22.99 4.07 4.61
N SER A 157 24.19 4.64 4.57
CA SER A 157 24.50 6.06 4.80
C SER A 157 25.62 6.48 3.85
N LYS A 158 25.87 7.79 3.69
CA LYS A 158 26.97 8.26 2.85
C LYS A 158 28.32 7.69 3.28
N ALA A 159 28.56 7.60 4.59
CA ALA A 159 29.80 7.05 5.14
C ALA A 159 29.94 5.53 4.87
N SER A 160 28.89 4.74 5.09
CA SER A 160 28.95 3.29 4.84
C SER A 160 29.03 2.97 3.35
N ALA A 161 28.36 3.75 2.49
CA ALA A 161 28.48 3.66 1.04
C ALA A 161 29.90 3.99 0.56
N THR A 162 30.50 5.11 0.99
CA THR A 162 31.88 5.46 0.62
C THR A 162 32.88 4.42 1.12
N ALA A 163 32.71 3.89 2.33
CA ALA A 163 33.57 2.83 2.86
C ALA A 163 33.46 1.53 2.03
N TRP A 164 32.27 1.20 1.55
CA TRP A 164 32.06 0.04 0.69
C TRP A 164 32.72 0.20 -0.68
N VAL A 165 32.58 1.37 -1.30
CA VAL A 165 33.25 1.72 -2.56
C VAL A 165 34.77 1.69 -2.40
N ALA A 166 35.31 2.28 -1.32
CA ALA A 166 36.75 2.29 -1.03
C ALA A 166 37.33 0.90 -0.75
N ASN A 167 36.49 -0.06 -0.33
CA ASN A 167 36.87 -1.45 -0.08
C ASN A 167 36.63 -2.35 -1.30
N GLU A 168 36.64 -1.78 -2.52
CA GLU A 168 36.46 -2.51 -3.78
C GLU A 168 35.16 -3.34 -3.81
N PHE A 169 34.09 -2.81 -3.21
CA PHE A 169 32.77 -3.45 -3.13
C PHE A 169 32.72 -4.79 -2.38
N ARG A 170 33.71 -5.11 -1.53
CA ARG A 170 33.66 -6.31 -0.68
C ARG A 170 32.55 -6.20 0.35
N ARG A 171 31.97 -7.33 0.74
CA ARG A 171 30.85 -7.40 1.71
C ARG A 171 31.17 -6.58 2.97
N PRO A 172 30.34 -5.57 3.32
CA PRO A 172 30.48 -4.85 4.58
C PRO A 172 30.30 -5.80 5.77
N GLY A 173 31.20 -5.71 6.74
CA GLY A 173 31.12 -6.45 8.01
C GLY A 173 30.26 -5.75 9.05
#